data_AF-A0AAV1UPL1-F1
#
_entry.id   AF-A0AAV1UPL1-F1
#
_cell.length_a   1.000
_cell.length_b   1.000
_cell.length_c   1.000
_cell.angle_alpha   90.00
_cell.angle_beta   90.00
_cell.angle_gamma   90.00
#
_symmetry.space_group_name_H-M   'P 1'
#
loop_
_entity.id
_entity.type
_entity.pdbx_description
1 polymer ?
#
loop_
_entity_poly.entity_id
_entity_poly.type
_entity_poly.pdbx_seq_one_letter_code
_entity_poly.pdbx_strand_id
1 'polypeptide(L)' 'MEVDSLGGSKYLLLIVDEGSGCMKGFSLRAKSDSVECIKKYIMAVQTRFNYKVKFIRHDGAREFAANSLRAF' A
#
# COMPACT_ATOMS: atom_id res chain seq x y z
N MET A 1 3.16 14.68 20.62
CA MET A 1 2.17 13.59 20.79
C MET A 1 1.66 13.28 19.40
N GLU A 2 1.62 12.00 19.01
CA GLU A 2 0.96 11.61 17.76
C GLU A 2 -0.54 11.88 17.89
N VAL A 3 -1.13 12.53 16.89
CA VAL A 3 -2.56 12.87 16.88
C VAL A 3 -3.21 12.13 15.72
N ASP A 4 -4.29 11.43 16.01
CA ASP A 4 -5.06 10.72 15.00
C ASP A 4 -5.62 11.71 13.96
N SER A 5 -5.77 11.26 12.71
CA SER A 5 -6.46 12.03 11.69
C SER A 5 -7.92 12.29 12.08
N LEU A 6 -8.60 13.21 11.37
CA LEU A 6 -10.04 13.46 11.57
C LEU A 6 -10.89 12.17 11.45
N GLY A 7 -10.41 11.17 10.70
CA GLY A 7 -11.06 9.86 10.55
C GLY A 7 -10.59 8.79 11.56
N GLY A 8 -9.80 9.16 12.57
CA GLY A 8 -9.24 8.22 13.56
C GLY A 8 -8.16 7.30 13.01
N SER A 9 -7.51 7.67 11.89
CA SER A 9 -6.40 6.91 11.32
C SER A 9 -5.07 7.44 11.84
N LYS A 10 -4.13 6.54 12.07
CA LYS A 10 -2.81 6.85 12.65
C LYS A 10 -1.69 6.84 11.63
N TYR A 11 -1.89 6.14 10.51
CA TYR A 11 -0.86 5.94 9.50
C TYR A 11 -1.38 6.33 8.12
N LEU A 12 -0.46 6.72 7.25
CA LEU A 12 -0.68 6.92 5.83
C LEU A 12 0.21 5.94 5.07
N LEU A 13 -0.40 5.05 4.29
CA LEU A 13 0.32 4.28 3.27
C LEU A 13 0.29 5.06 1.96
N LEU A 14 1.46 5.39 1.44
CA LEU A 14 1.62 6.04 0.14
C LEU A 14 2.21 5.04 -0.85
N ILE A 15 1.52 4.83 -1.97
CA ILE A 15 2.00 4.02 -3.09
C ILE A 15 2.25 4.94 -4.27
N VAL A 16 3.42 4.80 -4.90
CA VAL A 16 3.82 5.57 -6.08
C VAL A 16 4.02 4.60 -7.23
N ASP A 17 3.36 4.86 -8.36
CA ASP A 17 3.71 4.23 -9.62
C ASP A 17 4.90 4.98 -10.22
N GLU A 18 6.07 4.34 -10.26
CA GLU A 18 7.31 4.96 -10.75
C GLU A 18 7.26 5.31 -12.23
N GLY A 19 6.48 4.59 -13.04
CA GLY A 19 6.40 4.84 -14.48
C GLY A 19 5.61 6.10 -14.82
N SER A 20 4.56 6.38 -14.04
CA SER A 20 3.66 7.52 -14.27
C SER A 20 3.84 8.68 -13.28
N GLY A 21 4.53 8.45 -12.15
CA GLY A 21 4.58 9.37 -11.02
C GLY A 21 3.27 9.49 -10.24
N CYS A 22 2.23 8.73 -10.61
CA CYS A 22 0.94 8.78 -9.90
C CYS A 22 1.08 8.27 -8.47
N MET A 23 0.50 9.01 -7.53
CA MET A 23 0.52 8.66 -6.11
C MET A 23 -0.87 8.31 -5.62
N LYS A 24 -0.97 7.30 -4.77
CA LYS A 24 -2.21 6.93 -4.08
C LYS A 24 -1.95 6.79 -2.58
N GLY A 25 -2.66 7.59 -1.79
CA GLY A 25 -2.64 7.53 -0.33
C GLY A 25 -3.82 6.73 0.24
N PHE A 26 -3.55 5.97 1.29
CA PHE A 26 -4.54 5.23 2.08
C PHE A 26 -4.35 5.51 3.57
N SER A 27 -5.40 5.96 4.24
CA SER A 27 -5.41 6.12 5.69
C SER A 27 -5.59 4.76 6.36
N LEU A 28 -4.72 4.42 7.31
CA LEU A 28 -4.73 3.15 8.04
C LEU A 28 -4.89 3.39 9.54
N ARG A 29 -5.64 2.52 10.21
CA ARG A 29 -5.77 2.51 11.67
C ARG A 29 -4.60 1.78 12.31
N ALA A 30 -4.13 0.70 11.70
CA ALA A 30 -2.94 -0.03 12.10
C ALA A 30 -1.99 -0.26 10.92
N LYS A 31 -0.67 -0.33 11.18
CA LYS A 31 0.33 -0.66 10.15
C LYS A 31 0.09 -2.04 9.51
N SER A 32 -0.47 -2.99 10.25
CA SER A 32 -0.84 -4.33 9.76
C SER A 32 -1.86 -4.31 8.64
N ASP A 33 -2.66 -3.25 8.52
CA ASP A 33 -3.68 -3.10 7.48
C ASP A 33 -3.06 -2.88 6.09
N SER A 34 -1.76 -2.53 6.04
CA SER A 34 -1.04 -2.20 4.80
C SER A 34 -1.00 -3.35 3.80
N VAL A 35 -0.76 -4.60 4.24
CA VAL A 35 -0.64 -5.76 3.34
C VAL A 35 -1.90 -5.96 2.51
N GLU A 36 -3.05 -5.99 3.17
CA GLU A 36 -4.33 -6.18 2.48
C GLU A 36 -4.67 -4.98 1.60
N CYS A 37 -4.33 -3.76 2.04
CA CYS A 37 -4.50 -2.55 1.25
C CYS A 37 -3.67 -2.58 -0.04
N ILE A 38 -2.41 -3.00 0.04
CA ILE A 38 -1.51 -3.15 -1.12
C ILE A 38 -2.08 -4.18 -2.09
N LYS A 39 -2.51 -5.35 -1.61
CA LYS A 39 -3.11 -6.40 -2.47
C LYS A 39 -4.32 -5.89 -3.23
N LYS A 40 -5.25 -5.22 -2.54
CA LYS A 40 -6.44 -4.61 -3.15
C LYS A 40 -6.06 -3.54 -4.18
N TYR A 41 -5.06 -2.72 -3.89
CA TYR A 41 -4.56 -1.73 -4.83
C TYR A 41 -3.99 -2.38 -6.09
N ILE A 42 -3.12 -3.39 -5.96
CA ILE A 42 -2.57 -4.14 -7.08
C ILE A 42 -3.70 -4.72 -7.93
N MET A 43 -4.66 -5.42 -7.33
CA MET A 43 -5.80 -5.97 -8.07
C MET A 43 -6.55 -4.88 -8.83
N ALA A 44 -6.87 -3.76 -8.17
CA ALA A 44 -7.60 -2.66 -8.77
C ALA A 44 -6.86 -2.04 -9.97
N VAL A 45 -5.55 -1.78 -9.86
CA VAL A 45 -4.78 -1.20 -10.97
C VAL A 45 -4.60 -2.20 -12.12
N GLN A 46 -4.36 -3.47 -11.82
CA GLN A 46 -4.20 -4.49 -12.86
C GLN A 46 -5.51 -4.70 -13.62
N THR A 47 -6.64 -4.75 -12.94
CA THR A 47 -7.96 -4.83 -13.57
C THR A 47 -8.26 -3.58 -14.39
N ARG A 48 -8.00 -2.38 -13.84
CA ARG A 48 -8.34 -1.11 -14.50
C ARG A 48 -7.54 -0.86 -15.76
N PHE A 49 -6.24 -1.12 -15.72
CA PHE A 49 -5.33 -0.78 -16.81
C PHE A 49 -5.00 -1.97 -17.72
N ASN A 50 -5.40 -3.19 -17.34
CA ASN A 50 -5.04 -4.42 -18.04
C ASN A 50 -3.51 -4.60 -18.19
N TYR A 51 -2.76 -4.14 -17.18
CA TYR A 51 -1.31 -4.30 -17.08
C TYR A 51 -0.95 -5.00 -15.78
N LYS A 52 0.07 -5.86 -15.81
CA LYS A 52 0.58 -6.54 -14.62
C LYS A 52 1.57 -5.65 -13.87
N VAL A 53 1.42 -5.56 -12.54
CA VAL A 53 2.44 -4.97 -11.67
C VAL A 53 3.66 -5.88 -11.66
N LYS A 54 4.84 -5.34 -11.99
CA LYS A 54 6.06 -6.15 -12.17
C LYS A 54 6.76 -6.45 -10.85
N PHE A 55 6.87 -5.44 -9.99
CA PHE A 55 7.48 -5.55 -8.67
C PHE A 55 6.96 -4.43 -7.78
N ILE A 56 7.12 -4.59 -6.47
CA ILE A 56 6.90 -3.56 -5.47
C ILE A 56 8.21 -3.36 -4.72
N ARG A 57 8.58 -2.10 -4.53
CA ARG A 57 9.73 -1.70 -3.73
C ARG A 57 9.23 -1.02 -2.45
N HIS A 58 9.78 -1.44 -1.33
CA HIS A 58 9.51 -0.87 -0.01
C HIS A 58 10.82 -0.73 0.78
N ASP A 59 10.79 0.01 1.89
CA ASP A 59 11.94 0.30 2.75
C ASP A 59 12.46 -0.89 3.58
N GLY A 60 11.71 -1.99 3.62
CA GLY A 60 12.06 -3.19 4.38
C GLY A 60 11.40 -3.26 5.74
N ALA A 61 10.45 -2.35 6.04
CA ALA A 61 9.69 -2.36 7.27
C ALA A 61 8.91 -3.69 7.44
N ARG A 62 8.73 -4.08 8.71
CA ARG A 62 8.18 -5.39 9.09
C ARG A 62 6.78 -5.63 8.53
N GLU A 63 5.96 -4.58 8.46
CA GLU A 63 4.62 -4.62 7.88
C GLU A 63 4.61 -5.04 6.40
N PHE A 64 5.69 -4.75 5.65
CA PHE A 64 5.83 -5.12 4.25
C PHE A 64 6.61 -6.43 4.05
N ALA A 65 7.45 -6.83 5.00
CA ALA A 65 8.21 -8.08 4.98
C ALA A 65 7.35 -9.34 5.25
N ALA A 66 6.03 -9.22 5.30
CA ALA A 66 5.13 -10.34 5.52
C ALA A 66 5.18 -11.33 4.34
N ASN A 67 5.32 -12.64 4.65
CA ASN A 67 5.30 -13.71 3.64
C ASN A 67 4.05 -13.68 2.76
N SER A 68 2.93 -13.21 3.31
CA SER A 68 1.66 -13.10 2.59
C SER A 68 1.68 -12.05 1.47
N LEU A 69 2.51 -11.00 1.58
CA LEU A 69 2.72 -10.03 0.50
C LEU A 69 3.74 -10.54 -0.52
N ARG A 70 4.80 -11.21 -0.05
CA ARG A 70 5.83 -11.79 -0.92
C ARG A 70 5.31 -12.91 -1.82
N ALA A 71 4.33 -13.68 -1.35
CA ALA A 71 3.73 -14.79 -2.10
C ALA A 71 2.55 -14.38 -3.02
N PHE A 72 2.17 -13.10 -3.00
CA PHE A 72 1.07 -12.55 -3.78
C PHE A 72 1.56 -12.01 -5.13
#